data_AF-A0A726EV85-F1
#
_entry.id   AF-A0A726EV85-F1
#
_cell.length_a   1.000
_cell.length_b   1.000
_cell.length_c   1.000
_cell.angle_alpha   90.00
_cell.angle_beta   90.00
_cell.angle_gamma   90.00
#
_symmetry.space_group_name_H-M   'P 1'
#
loop_
_entity.id
_entity.type
_entity.pdbx_description
1 polymer ?
#
loop_
_entity_poly.entity_id
_entity_poly.type
_entity_poly.pdbx_seq_one_letter_code
_entity_poly.pdbx_strand_id
1 'polypeptide(L)' 'NVPKMGIEYISAYKALCNESGCLTRVGNGPDFITAVDWGHLTKPGSDFLFNKIGNKIIK' A
#
# COMPACT_ATOMS: atom_id res chain seq x y z
N ASN A 1 -25.63 6.15 5.45
CA ASN A 1 -24.52 6.62 6.32
C ASN A 1 -23.93 5.45 7.07
N VAL A 2 -22.64 5.16 6.87
CA VAL A 2 -21.94 4.14 7.67
C VAL A 2 -21.65 4.74 9.05
N PRO A 3 -22.09 4.11 10.15
CA PRO A 3 -21.81 4.60 11.50
C PRO A 3 -20.31 4.67 11.79
N LYS A 4 -19.87 5.68 12.55
CA LYS A 4 -18.47 5.75 13.01
C LYS A 4 -18.22 4.68 14.06
N MET A 5 -17.11 3.94 13.95
CA MET A 5 -16.83 2.75 14.76
C MET A 5 -15.81 2.96 15.90
N GLY A 6 -15.27 4.18 16.07
CA GLY A 6 -14.26 4.45 17.11
C GLY A 6 -12.90 3.77 16.88
N ILE A 7 -12.58 3.43 15.63
CA ILE A 7 -11.30 2.84 15.22
C ILE A 7 -10.52 3.78 14.28
N GLU A 8 -9.22 3.56 14.18
CA GLU A 8 -8.38 4.24 13.21
C GLU A 8 -8.44 3.53 11.85
N TYR A 9 -8.49 4.32 10.78
CA TYR A 9 -8.51 3.81 9.40
C TYR A 9 -7.33 4.34 8.62
N ILE A 10 -6.55 3.42 8.04
CA ILE A 10 -5.43 3.74 7.15
C ILE A 10 -5.74 3.16 5.77
N SER A 11 -5.77 4.00 4.74
CA SER A 11 -6.08 3.57 3.37
C SER A 11 -4.83 3.12 2.63
N ALA A 12 -4.60 1.81 2.53
CA ALA A 12 -3.51 1.24 1.73
C ALA A 12 -3.63 1.62 0.24
N TYR A 13 -4.86 1.68 -0.28
CA TYR A 13 -5.13 2.11 -1.66
C TYR A 13 -4.58 3.53 -1.92
N LYS A 14 -4.86 4.50 -1.04
CA LYS A 14 -4.32 5.86 -1.18
C LYS A 14 -2.81 5.95 -0.95
N ALA A 15 -2.22 4.98 -0.25
CA ALA A 15 -0.76 4.91 -0.09
C ALA A 15 -0.05 4.38 -1.34
N LEU A 16 -0.72 3.50 -2.11
CA LEU A 16 -0.19 2.83 -3.30
C LEU A 16 -0.66 3.44 -4.64
N CYS A 17 -1.63 4.35 -4.62
CA CYS A 17 -2.24 4.93 -5.82
C CYS A 17 -2.32 6.46 -5.77
N ASN A 18 -2.34 7.08 -6.94
CA ASN A 18 -2.51 8.51 -7.16
C ASN A 18 -3.37 8.76 -8.43
N GLU A 19 -3.42 10.01 -8.89
CA GLU A 19 -4.20 10.41 -10.08
C GLU A 19 -3.77 9.72 -11.39
N SER A 20 -2.57 9.15 -11.44
CA SER A 20 -2.07 8.40 -12.60
C SER A 20 -2.36 6.88 -12.51
N GLY A 21 -3.00 6.41 -11.43
CA GLY A 21 -3.26 5.00 -11.18
C GLY A 21 -2.48 4.45 -9.97
N CYS A 22 -2.23 3.13 -9.95
CA CYS A 22 -1.58 2.45 -8.85
C CYS A 22 -0.16 1.99 -9.20
N LEU A 23 0.72 1.96 -8.19
CA LEU A 23 2.12 1.58 -8.34
C LEU A 23 2.25 0.11 -8.78
N THR A 24 2.87 -0.12 -9.93
CA THR A 24 3.06 -1.47 -10.49
C THR A 24 4.38 -2.12 -10.10
N ARG A 25 5.45 -1.33 -9.90
CA ARG A 25 6.77 -1.79 -9.49
C ARG A 25 7.62 -0.67 -8.89
N VAL A 26 8.60 -1.02 -8.06
CA VAL A 26 9.56 -0.07 -7.43
C VAL A 26 10.97 -0.09 -8.04
N GLY A 27 11.16 -0.87 -9.10
CA GLY A 27 12.45 -1.08 -9.75
C GLY A 27 12.26 -1.72 -11.13
N ASN A 28 13.37 -2.12 -11.76
CA ASN A 28 13.36 -2.74 -13.09
C ASN A 28 13.35 -4.26 -12.98
N GLY A 29 12.40 -4.92 -13.66
CA GLY A 29 12.28 -6.38 -13.71
C GLY A 29 11.13 -6.95 -12.87
N PRO A 30 10.84 -8.26 -13.03
CA PRO A 30 9.69 -8.92 -12.39
C PRO A 30 9.82 -8.99 -10.86
N ASP A 31 11.04 -9.03 -10.32
CA ASP A 31 11.27 -9.13 -8.86
C ASP A 31 10.83 -7.87 -8.08
N PHE A 32 10.53 -6.77 -8.79
CA PHE A 32 10.15 -5.49 -8.20
C PHE A 32 8.67 -5.14 -8.38
N ILE A 33 7.85 -6.02 -8.95
CA ILE A 33 6.40 -5.80 -9.04
C ILE A 33 5.78 -5.77 -7.64
N THR A 34 4.67 -5.05 -7.48
CA THR A 34 4.06 -4.81 -6.16
C THR A 34 3.15 -5.94 -5.67
N ALA A 35 2.65 -6.81 -6.55
CA ALA A 35 1.77 -7.93 -6.20
C ALA A 35 2.24 -9.25 -6.83
N VAL A 36 2.07 -10.36 -6.09
CA VAL A 36 2.38 -11.73 -6.54
C VAL A 36 1.32 -12.22 -7.52
N ASP A 37 0.06 -11.99 -7.17
CA ASP A 37 -1.12 -12.35 -7.94
C ASP A 37 -1.96 -11.07 -8.19
N TRP A 38 -3.29 -11.18 -8.19
CA TRP A 38 -4.15 -10.01 -8.40
C TRP A 38 -4.05 -8.95 -7.28
N GLY A 39 -3.43 -9.24 -6.12
CA GLY A 39 -3.33 -8.23 -5.06
C GLY A 39 -2.50 -8.55 -3.82
N HIS A 40 -2.04 -9.79 -3.59
CA HIS A 40 -1.16 -10.08 -2.45
C HIS A 40 0.19 -9.41 -2.64
N LEU A 41 0.57 -8.50 -1.74
CA LEU A 41 1.78 -7.71 -1.87
C LEU A 41 3.03 -8.60 -1.87
N THR A 42 3.93 -8.35 -2.81
CA THR A 42 5.30 -8.87 -2.77
C THR A 42 6.07 -8.25 -1.60
N LYS A 43 7.28 -8.75 -1.32
CA LYS A 43 8.17 -8.08 -0.35
C LYS A 43 8.39 -6.59 -0.70
N PRO A 44 8.77 -6.21 -1.95
CA PRO A 44 8.88 -4.80 -2.31
C PRO A 44 7.58 -4.01 -2.17
N GLY A 45 6.42 -4.60 -2.49
CA GLY A 45 5.12 -3.95 -2.33
C GLY A 45 4.77 -3.66 -0.87
N SER A 46 5.03 -4.61 0.03
CA SER A 46 4.82 -4.44 1.47
C SER A 46 5.80 -3.44 2.08
N ASP A 47 7.08 -3.51 1.71
CA ASP A 47 8.11 -2.55 2.15
C ASP A 47 7.73 -1.12 1.75
N PHE A 48 7.24 -0.90 0.51
CA PHE A 48 6.75 0.39 0.06
C PHE A 48 5.54 0.88 0.88
N LEU A 49 4.55 0.02 1.12
CA LEU A 49 3.36 0.39 1.90
C LEU A 49 3.74 0.83 3.31
N PHE A 50 4.55 0.04 4.02
CA PHE A 50 4.94 0.34 5.40
C PHE A 50 5.88 1.54 5.52
N ASN A 51 6.72 1.81 4.52
CA ASN A 51 7.46 3.07 4.47
C ASN A 51 6.52 4.30 4.46
N LYS A 52 5.34 4.19 3.83
CA LYS A 52 4.36 5.27 3.72
C LYS A 52 3.44 5.40 4.94
N ILE A 53 3.16 4.31 5.64
CA ILE A 53 2.17 4.29 6.74
C ILE A 53 2.77 4.01 8.12
N GLY A 54 4.04 3.64 8.23
CA GLY A 54 4.65 3.19 9.48
C GLY A 54 4.54 4.22 10.62
N ASN A 55 4.71 5.51 10.31
CA ASN A 55 4.57 6.60 11.28
C ASN A 55 3.12 6.87 11.74
N LYS A 56 2.13 6.19 11.13
CA LYS A 56 0.72 6.21 11.57
C LYS A 56 0.44 5.10 12.58
N ILE A 57 1.36 4.16 12.76
CA ILE A 57 1.25 3.02 13.67
C ILE A 57 2.22 3.19 14.85
N ILE A 58 3.49 3.46 14.56
CA ILE A 58 4.53 3.72 15.55
C ILE A 58 4.73 5.23 15.65
N LYS A 59 4.58 5.77 16.86
CA LYS A 59 4.79 7.19 17.16
C LYS A 59 6.26 7.52 17.37
#